data_AF-A0A0P6VMW4-F1
#
_entry.id   AF-A0A0P6VMW4-F1
#
_cell.length_a   1.000
_cell.length_b   1.000
_cell.length_c   1.000
_cell.angle_alpha   90.00
_cell.angle_beta   90.00
_cell.angle_gamma   90.00
#
_symmetry.space_group_name_H-M   'P 1'
#
loop_
_entity.id
_entity.type
_entity.pdbx_description
1 polymer ?
#
loop_
_entity_poly.entity_id
_entity_poly.type
_entity_poly.pdbx_seq_one_letter_code
_entity_poly.pdbx_strand_id
1 'polypeptide(L)'
;MGDALDLSEKDVLGIAEAWRRDGRAVALATVVETWGSAPRPIGSHLVIDGDGHFEGSVSGGCVEGAVVGEAIDVIGDGRPRLLEFGVADETAWRVGLSCGGRIAVYVERID
;
A
#
# COMPACT_ATOMS: atom_id res chain seq x y z
N MET A 1 11.37 -17.61 22.65
CA MET A 1 10.48 -16.44 22.78
C MET A 1 11.21 -15.27 22.14
N GLY A 2 11.22 -15.25 20.81
CA GLY A 2 11.90 -14.25 20.02
C GLY A 2 10.96 -13.93 18.88
N ASP A 3 10.23 -12.83 19.01
CA ASP A 3 9.48 -12.27 17.90
C ASP A 3 10.47 -11.40 17.13
N ALA A 4 11.20 -12.07 16.23
CA ALA A 4 12.00 -11.41 15.22
C ALA A 4 11.01 -10.80 14.22
N LEU A 5 10.50 -9.63 14.55
CA LEU A 5 9.97 -8.71 13.55
C LEU A 5 11.08 -8.55 12.51
N ASP A 6 10.78 -9.06 11.33
CA ASP A 6 11.62 -9.12 10.16
C ASP A 6 12.24 -7.74 9.86
N LEU A 7 13.51 -7.56 10.23
CA LEU A 7 14.29 -6.33 10.05
C LEU A 7 14.68 -6.08 8.58
N SER A 8 13.96 -6.66 7.61
CA SER A 8 14.21 -6.49 6.17
C SER A 8 13.13 -5.71 5.41
N GLU A 9 12.00 -5.34 6.05
CA GLU A 9 11.15 -4.26 5.56
C GLU A 9 11.60 -2.94 6.20
N LYS A 10 11.81 -1.89 5.39
CA LYS A 10 12.05 -0.53 5.91
C LYS A 10 10.99 -0.22 6.97
N ASP A 11 11.36 0.47 8.05
CA ASP A 11 10.40 0.93 9.07
C ASP A 11 9.45 1.98 8.47
N VAL A 12 8.43 1.52 7.73
CA VAL A 12 7.48 2.37 7.00
C VAL A 12 6.71 3.27 7.96
N LEU A 13 6.41 2.77 9.16
CA LEU A 13 5.69 3.55 10.18
C LEU A 13 6.59 4.64 10.78
N GLY A 14 7.87 4.33 11.04
CA GLY A 14 8.86 5.33 11.44
C GLY A 14 9.10 6.39 10.37
N ILE A 15 9.11 6.00 9.09
CA ILE A 15 9.20 6.94 7.95
C ILE A 15 7.96 7.84 7.89
N ALA A 16 6.77 7.26 8.03
CA ALA A 16 5.51 8.02 8.08
C ALA A 16 5.51 9.03 9.24
N GLU A 17 5.96 8.63 10.43
CA GLU A 17 6.12 9.54 11.56
C GLU A 17 7.11 10.67 11.26
N ALA A 18 8.28 10.35 10.70
CA ALA A 18 9.29 11.33 10.35
C ALA A 18 8.75 12.35 9.32
N TRP A 19 8.12 11.88 8.25
CA TRP A 19 7.55 12.75 7.22
C TRP A 19 6.44 13.65 7.78
N ARG A 20 5.59 13.13 8.66
CA ARG A 20 4.57 13.93 9.34
C ARG A 20 5.20 15.00 10.24
N ARG A 21 6.26 14.66 10.99
CA ARG A 21 7.02 15.62 11.81
C ARG A 21 7.68 16.72 10.98
N ASP A 22 8.07 16.42 9.75
CA ASP A 22 8.61 17.38 8.78
C ASP A 22 7.51 18.25 8.12
N GLY A 23 6.24 18.07 8.49
CA GLY A 23 5.12 18.84 7.98
C GLY A 23 4.63 18.39 6.60
N ARG A 24 5.04 17.21 6.13
CA ARG A 24 4.50 16.63 4.89
C ARG A 24 3.10 16.10 5.12
N ALA A 25 2.25 16.26 4.12
CA ALA A 25 1.00 15.52 4.06
C ALA A 25 1.30 14.08 3.64
N VAL A 26 0.77 13.12 4.39
CA VAL A 26 1.15 11.69 4.27
C VAL A 26 -0.10 10.83 4.23
N ALA A 27 -0.08 9.79 3.39
CA ALA A 27 -1.01 8.68 3.44
C ALA A 27 -0.28 7.36 3.69
N LEU A 28 -0.96 6.45 4.36
CA LEU A 28 -0.54 5.07 4.57
C LEU A 28 -1.47 4.15 3.79
N ALA A 29 -0.88 3.31 2.95
CA ALA A 29 -1.55 2.21 2.27
C ALA A 29 -1.18 0.89 2.95
N THR A 30 -2.17 0.11 3.33
CA THR A 30 -1.99 -1.14 4.09
C THR A 30 -2.72 -2.28 3.38
N VAL A 31 -2.03 -3.40 3.16
CA VAL A 31 -2.70 -4.64 2.73
C VAL A 31 -3.57 -5.13 3.87
N VAL A 32 -4.89 -5.10 3.69
CA VAL A 32 -5.86 -5.51 4.73
C VAL A 32 -6.43 -6.90 4.47
N GLU A 33 -6.42 -7.35 3.22
CA GLU A 33 -6.88 -8.70 2.85
C GLU A 33 -6.03 -9.26 1.71
N THR A 34 -5.90 -10.58 1.70
CA THR A 34 -5.18 -11.34 0.67
C THR A 34 -5.96 -12.61 0.31
N TRP A 35 -5.97 -12.98 -0.96
CA TRP A 35 -6.53 -14.25 -1.44
C TRP A 35 -5.57 -14.93 -2.41
N GLY A 36 -5.51 -16.27 -2.34
CA GLY A 36 -4.63 -17.07 -3.20
C GLY A 36 -3.15 -16.75 -2.96
N SER A 37 -2.35 -16.83 -4.01
CA SER A 37 -0.90 -16.54 -3.97
C SER A 37 -0.63 -15.03 -4.08
N ALA A 38 -1.14 -14.26 -3.11
CA ALA A 38 -0.91 -12.83 -3.02
C ALA A 38 0.60 -12.52 -2.85
N PRO A 39 1.11 -11.44 -3.47
CA PRO A 39 2.54 -11.14 -3.51
C PRO A 39 3.11 -10.56 -2.21
N ARG A 40 2.26 -9.98 -1.36
CA ARG A 40 2.61 -9.43 -0.03
C ARG A 40 1.59 -9.88 1.02
N PRO A 41 2.01 -10.09 2.27
CA PRO A 41 1.11 -10.46 3.36
C PRO A 41 0.20 -9.30 3.79
N ILE A 42 -0.89 -9.63 4.48
CA ILE A 42 -1.67 -8.66 5.26
C ILE A 42 -0.74 -7.95 6.24
N GLY A 43 -0.88 -6.63 6.36
CA GLY A 43 0.00 -5.77 7.17
C GLY A 43 1.19 -5.19 6.41
N SER A 44 1.44 -5.56 5.16
CA SER A 44 2.42 -4.85 4.34
C SER A 44 1.98 -3.41 4.09
N HIS A 45 2.93 -2.48 4.20
CA HIS A 45 2.68 -1.05 4.15
C HIS A 45 3.41 -0.36 3.00
N LEU A 46 2.81 0.72 2.53
CA LEU A 46 3.40 1.71 1.64
C LEU A 46 3.05 3.09 2.19
N VAL A 47 4.05 3.91 2.50
CA VAL A 47 3.84 5.32 2.88
C VAL A 47 4.03 6.20 1.65
N ILE A 48 3.18 7.20 1.48
CA ILE A 48 3.16 8.10 0.33
C ILE A 48 3.02 9.54 0.83
N ASP A 49 3.77 10.49 0.28
CA ASP A 49 3.58 11.91 0.55
C ASP A 49 2.78 12.63 -0.56
N GLY A 50 2.48 13.91 -0.33
CA GLY A 50 1.76 14.75 -1.30
C GLY A 50 2.47 14.98 -2.64
N ASP A 51 3.78 14.74 -2.73
CA ASP A 51 4.57 14.85 -3.95
C ASP A 51 4.69 13.50 -4.70
N GLY A 52 4.12 12.43 -4.16
CA GLY A 52 4.15 11.09 -4.72
C GLY A 52 5.43 10.30 -4.40
N HIS A 53 6.30 10.79 -3.51
CA HIS A 53 7.39 10.00 -2.96
C HIS A 53 6.81 8.88 -2.08
N PHE A 54 7.34 7.66 -2.22
CA PHE A 54 6.86 6.52 -1.45
C PHE A 54 7.96 5.61 -0.93
N GLU A 55 7.68 4.93 0.17
CA GLU A 55 8.54 3.92 0.79
C GLU A 55 7.72 2.71 1.26
N GLY A 56 8.30 1.51 1.18
CA GLY A 56 7.58 0.26 1.44
C GLY A 56 7.03 -0.39 0.17
N SER A 57 6.13 -1.37 0.32
CA SER A 57 5.55 -2.09 -0.81
C SER A 57 4.30 -2.87 -0.39
N VAL A 58 3.27 -2.84 -1.25
CA VAL A 58 2.03 -3.64 -1.08
C VAL A 58 1.90 -4.76 -2.12
N SER A 59 2.73 -4.79 -3.18
CA SER A 59 2.71 -5.87 -4.17
C SER A 59 4.06 -6.31 -4.72
N GLY A 60 5.13 -5.56 -4.49
CA GLY A 60 6.46 -5.81 -5.08
C GLY A 60 6.67 -5.14 -6.44
N GLY A 61 5.78 -4.23 -6.88
CA GLY A 61 6.04 -3.30 -7.99
C GLY A 61 4.90 -3.10 -8.99
N CYS A 62 3.92 -4.02 -9.08
CA CYS A 62 2.93 -3.98 -10.15
C CYS A 62 1.79 -2.98 -9.92
N VAL A 63 1.41 -2.72 -8.67
CA VAL A 63 0.22 -1.90 -8.34
C VAL A 63 0.57 -0.62 -7.58
N GLU A 64 1.83 -0.45 -7.19
CA GLU A 64 2.32 0.69 -6.40
C GLU A 64 1.97 2.03 -7.06
N GLY A 65 2.09 2.15 -8.39
CA GLY A 65 1.73 3.38 -9.10
C GLY A 65 0.23 3.74 -8.99
N ALA A 66 -0.66 2.74 -9.00
CA ALA A 66 -2.09 2.95 -8.83
C ALA A 66 -2.41 3.36 -7.38
N VAL A 67 -1.75 2.73 -6.41
CA VAL A 67 -1.90 3.07 -4.99
C VAL A 67 -1.40 4.47 -4.69
N VAL A 68 -0.27 4.89 -5.28
CA VAL A 68 0.26 6.26 -5.14
C VAL A 68 -0.72 7.29 -5.71
N GLY A 69 -1.32 7.03 -6.88
CA GLY A 69 -2.33 7.93 -7.46
C GLY A 69 -3.53 8.14 -6.54
N GLU A 70 -4.09 7.04 -6.01
CA GLU A 70 -5.21 7.12 -5.06
C GLU A 70 -4.79 7.76 -3.73
N ALA A 71 -3.57 7.52 -3.26
CA ALA A 71 -3.06 8.13 -2.04
C ALA A 71 -2.95 9.66 -2.15
N ILE A 72 -2.56 10.19 -3.30
CA ILE A 72 -2.55 11.64 -3.55
C ILE A 72 -3.96 12.23 -3.45
N ASP A 73 -4.97 11.54 -4.00
CA ASP A 73 -6.36 11.96 -3.86
C ASP A 73 -6.82 11.91 -2.39
N VAL A 74 -6.51 10.84 -1.67
CA VAL A 74 -6.84 10.66 -0.23
C VAL A 74 -6.19 11.76 0.62
N ILE A 75 -4.95 12.16 0.31
CA ILE A 75 -4.29 13.28 0.96
C ILE A 75 -5.08 14.58 0.74
N GLY A 76 -5.52 14.82 -0.49
CA GLY A 76 -6.24 16.03 -0.88
C GLY A 76 -7.66 16.13 -0.31
N ASP A 77 -8.42 15.03 -0.30
CA ASP A 77 -9.83 15.02 0.13
C ASP A 77 -10.05 14.52 1.57
N GLY A 78 -9.05 13.87 2.18
CA GLY A 78 -9.10 13.29 3.52
C GLY A 78 -10.02 12.07 3.66
N ARG A 79 -10.46 11.45 2.56
CA ARG A 79 -11.41 10.34 2.55
C ARG A 79 -10.68 9.02 2.32
N PRO A 80 -10.71 8.08 3.25
CA PRO A 80 -10.06 6.77 3.05
C PRO A 80 -10.67 5.99 1.89
N ARG A 81 -9.86 5.14 1.26
CA ARG A 81 -10.26 4.32 0.10
C ARG A 81 -9.82 2.87 0.28
N LEU A 82 -10.66 1.94 -0.15
CA LEU A 82 -10.32 0.51 -0.24
C LEU A 82 -10.12 0.15 -1.72
N LEU A 83 -8.93 -0.32 -2.06
CA LEU A 83 -8.54 -0.66 -3.43
C LEU A 83 -8.39 -2.17 -3.54
N GLU A 84 -9.02 -2.79 -4.53
CA GLU A 84 -8.89 -4.22 -4.81
C GLU A 84 -8.05 -4.46 -6.07
N PHE A 85 -7.02 -5.31 -5.95
CA PHE A 85 -6.15 -5.71 -7.05
C PHE A 85 -6.09 -7.23 -7.14
N GLY A 86 -6.09 -7.78 -8.35
CA GLY A 86 -5.99 -9.22 -8.55
C GLY A 86 -6.11 -9.62 -10.01
N VAL A 87 -5.90 -10.90 -10.32
CA VAL A 87 -6.22 -11.41 -11.65
C VAL A 87 -7.73 -11.36 -11.81
N ALA A 88 -8.19 -10.52 -12.73
CA ALA A 88 -9.52 -10.70 -13.28
C ALA A 88 -9.53 -12.05 -13.98
N ASP A 89 -10.41 -12.92 -13.50
CA ASP A 89 -10.83 -14.16 -14.14
C ASP A 89 -10.75 -14.04 -15.67
N GLU A 90 -10.27 -15.08 -16.36
CA GLU A 90 -9.69 -15.15 -17.73
C GLU A 90 -10.48 -14.49 -18.88
N THR A 91 -11.55 -13.75 -18.60
CA THR A 91 -12.45 -13.07 -19.52
C THR A 91 -12.50 -11.53 -19.39
N ALA A 92 -11.82 -10.89 -18.43
CA ALA A 92 -11.91 -9.43 -18.27
C ALA A 92 -10.55 -8.73 -18.10
N TRP A 93 -10.04 -8.10 -19.15
CA TRP A 93 -8.83 -7.28 -19.11
C TRP A 93 -8.97 -6.06 -18.19
N ARG A 94 -8.33 -6.09 -17.01
CA ARG A 94 -7.81 -4.92 -16.28
C ARG A 94 -6.71 -5.36 -15.30
N VAL A 95 -5.47 -4.98 -15.62
CA VAL A 95 -4.23 -4.99 -14.83
C VAL A 95 -4.27 -5.89 -13.57
N GLY A 96 -3.85 -7.15 -13.72
CA GLY A 96 -3.88 -8.16 -12.65
C GLY A 96 -2.51 -8.77 -12.33
N LEU A 97 -2.34 -9.20 -11.08
CA LEU A 97 -1.12 -9.82 -10.53
C LEU A 97 -0.85 -11.20 -11.17
N SER A 98 0.30 -11.43 -11.79
CA SER A 98 0.60 -12.65 -12.57
C SER A 98 0.54 -14.00 -11.83
N CYS A 99 0.32 -14.01 -10.51
CA CYS A 99 0.38 -15.18 -9.63
C CYS A 99 -1.01 -15.76 -9.25
N GLY A 100 -2.12 -15.24 -9.77
CA GLY A 100 -3.46 -15.75 -9.42
C GLY A 100 -3.95 -15.34 -8.03
N GLY A 101 -3.24 -14.40 -7.37
CA GLY A 101 -3.64 -13.82 -6.09
C GLY A 101 -4.43 -12.52 -6.24
N ARG A 102 -5.11 -12.13 -5.16
CA ARG A 102 -5.70 -10.80 -5.00
C ARG A 102 -5.30 -10.18 -3.66
N ILE A 103 -5.29 -8.86 -3.60
CA ILE A 103 -5.10 -8.08 -2.37
C ILE A 103 -6.17 -6.98 -2.29
N ALA A 104 -6.55 -6.64 -1.06
CA ALA A 104 -7.25 -5.39 -0.77
C ALA A 104 -6.31 -4.46 -0.01
N VAL A 105 -6.21 -3.21 -0.44
CA VAL A 105 -5.33 -2.18 0.12
C VAL A 105 -6.18 -1.04 0.65
N TYR A 106 -6.13 -0.81 1.95
CA TYR A 106 -6.77 0.33 2.58
C TYR A 106 -5.80 1.51 2.60
N VAL A 107 -6.24 2.65 2.06
CA VAL A 107 -5.47 3.88 1.95
C VAL A 107 -6.13 4.94 2.80
N GLU A 108 -5.38 5.52 3.73
CA GLU A 108 -5.85 6.59 4.61
C GLU A 108 -4.81 7.70 4.75
N ARG A 109 -5.27 8.93 4.94
CA ARG A 109 -4.40 10.05 5.31
C ARG A 109 -4.04 9.93 6.79
N ILE A 110 -2.80 10.22 7.14
CA ILE A 110 -2.32 10.24 8.52
C ILE A 110 -2.26 11.69 9.00
N ASP A 111 -3.04 11.99 10.04
CA ASP A 111 -3.13 13.31 10.69
C ASP A 111 -2.34 13.37 12.01
#